data_AF-A0A6G0UZ22-F1
#
_entry.id   AF-A0A6G0UZ22-F1
#
_cell.length_a   1.000
_cell.length_b   1.000
_cell.length_c   1.000
_cell.angle_alpha   90.00
_cell.angle_beta   90.00
_cell.angle_gamma   90.00
#
_symmetry.space_group_name_H-M   'P 1'
#
loop_
_entity.id
_entity.type
_entity.pdbx_description
1 polymer ?
#
loop_
_entity_poly.entity_id
_entity_poly.type
_entity_poly.pdbx_seq_one_letter_code
_entity_poly.pdbx_strand_id
1 'polypeptide(L)'
;MMHPLSRITASGSNCFVHIRQFHASVSVCKGRGIYSFYNKHKKVTDPKRADPEYFEKEAAKLPLDNHYLDALVLLWTEKVGSEREVMMKGSDKLIKHDGSYGLPDLDKSKPRLKYESVDLLKDAPESVKKIFSIEFGERRDITDAWKRELIESVNKHKFDSDSYQAKIAWATALIRHWTMLAEQMMAANPKKPTWLTHRIFLMLGYRRKLLRLLREQDTAEFERVLDVLKIAYNIPKQPEHVKTRKAWSEHQLQQRVEAEKERRLQELHEELKTGRDEKVAAIDKEVKALNDEMNKISKKLDEIAIFEGTKVANVVGEYKPKWVEELSEYAMHDLLFQHHKPETRAT
;
A
#
# COMPACT_ATOMS: atom_id res chain seq x y z
N MET A 1 -56.66 13.06 76.93
CA MET A 1 -57.04 11.75 77.51
C MET A 1 -56.97 10.73 76.39
N MET A 2 -55.94 9.89 76.40
CA MET A 2 -56.04 8.44 76.68
C MET A 2 -56.75 7.64 75.58
N HIS A 3 -55.91 6.94 74.78
CA HIS A 3 -55.97 5.56 74.26
C HIS A 3 -57.33 4.82 74.17
N PRO A 4 -57.54 3.91 73.17
CA PRO A 4 -56.56 2.87 72.84
C PRO A 4 -56.42 2.43 71.37
N LEU A 5 -55.28 1.77 71.15
CA LEU A 5 -54.92 0.97 69.98
C LEU A 5 -55.80 -0.29 69.90
N SER A 6 -56.35 -0.58 68.72
CA SER A 6 -56.77 -1.91 68.32
C SER A 6 -56.10 -2.30 67.00
N ARG A 7 -55.70 -3.57 66.94
CA ARG A 7 -54.81 -4.21 65.98
C ARG A 7 -55.46 -4.42 64.60
N ILE A 8 -54.67 -4.10 63.58
CA ILE A 8 -54.21 -5.00 62.49
C ILE A 8 -55.15 -6.17 62.18
N THR A 9 -55.75 -6.15 60.99
CA THR A 9 -55.51 -7.16 59.92
C THR A 9 -56.08 -6.62 58.60
N ALA A 10 -55.25 -6.49 57.57
CA ALA A 10 -55.71 -6.44 56.18
C ALA A 10 -54.59 -6.94 55.28
N SER A 11 -54.82 -8.14 54.75
CA SER A 11 -54.14 -8.71 53.59
C SER A 11 -54.23 -7.74 52.41
N GLY A 12 -53.08 -7.33 51.89
CA GLY A 12 -52.99 -6.49 50.70
C GLY A 12 -51.87 -7.01 49.80
N SER A 13 -52.28 -7.71 48.74
CA SER A 13 -51.47 -8.25 47.67
C SER A 13 -50.36 -7.30 47.20
N ASN A 14 -49.11 -7.78 47.22
CA ASN A 14 -47.95 -7.13 46.62
C ASN A 14 -48.15 -6.96 45.11
N CYS A 15 -48.61 -5.79 44.68
CA CYS A 15 -48.45 -5.33 43.31
C CYS A 15 -47.09 -4.64 43.20
N PHE A 16 -46.06 -5.41 42.82
CA PHE A 16 -44.78 -4.88 42.35
C PHE A 16 -45.03 -4.09 41.05
N VAL A 17 -45.31 -2.80 41.17
CA VAL A 17 -45.34 -1.88 40.03
C VAL A 17 -43.90 -1.74 39.54
N HIS A 18 -43.55 -2.50 38.51
CA HIS A 18 -42.35 -2.28 37.71
C HIS A 18 -42.44 -0.87 37.13
N ILE A 19 -41.67 0.05 37.71
CA ILE A 19 -41.34 1.33 37.09
C ILE A 19 -40.57 0.98 35.81
N ARG A 20 -41.29 0.85 34.70
CA ARG A 20 -40.71 0.80 33.37
C ARG A 20 -39.95 2.12 33.20
N GLN A 21 -38.62 2.04 33.26
CA GLN A 21 -37.77 3.11 32.74
C GLN A 21 -38.24 3.37 31.31
N PHE A 22 -38.86 4.52 31.08
CA PHE A 22 -39.17 4.99 29.74
C PHE A 22 -37.83 5.14 29.02
N HIS A 23 -37.54 4.23 28.08
CA HIS A 23 -36.45 4.38 27.12
C HIS A 23 -36.77 5.54 26.16
N ALA A 24 -36.69 6.77 26.67
CA ALA A 24 -36.71 7.98 25.87
C ALA A 24 -35.28 8.26 25.37
N SER A 25 -34.76 7.41 24.48
CA SER A 25 -33.47 7.69 23.82
C SER A 25 -33.36 7.25 22.37
N VAL A 26 -34.44 6.78 21.71
CA VAL A 26 -34.36 6.44 20.27
C VAL A 26 -34.66 7.64 19.37
N SER A 27 -35.56 8.54 19.77
CA SER A 27 -35.99 9.66 18.90
C SER A 27 -35.05 10.87 18.95
N VAL A 28 -34.42 11.14 20.09
CA VAL A 28 -33.49 12.29 20.28
C VAL A 28 -32.06 11.95 19.84
N CYS A 29 -31.71 10.66 19.75
CA CYS A 29 -30.40 10.19 19.26
C CYS A 29 -30.34 9.98 17.73
N LYS A 30 -31.38 10.35 16.97
CA LYS A 30 -31.40 10.30 15.49
C LYS A 30 -30.24 11.07 14.83
N GLY A 31 -29.58 11.97 15.56
CA GLY A 31 -28.44 12.73 15.04
C GLY A 31 -27.05 12.16 15.31
N ARG A 32 -26.84 11.26 16.29
CA ARG A 32 -25.46 10.96 16.76
C ARG A 32 -25.12 9.51 17.14
N GLY A 33 -26.01 8.52 17.02
CA GLY A 33 -25.69 7.17 17.55
C GLY A 33 -26.06 5.94 16.73
N ILE A 34 -26.86 6.02 15.67
CA ILE A 34 -27.37 4.83 14.95
C ILE A 34 -27.49 5.08 13.43
N TYR A 35 -26.57 5.84 12.86
CA TYR A 35 -26.19 5.59 11.47
C TYR A 35 -24.87 4.86 11.56
N SER A 36 -24.91 3.54 11.42
CA SER A 36 -23.72 2.86 10.94
C SER A 36 -23.32 3.60 9.67
N PHE A 37 -22.19 4.28 9.71
CA PHE A 37 -21.60 4.98 8.58
C PHE A 37 -21.08 3.91 7.61
N TYR A 38 -21.99 3.08 7.09
CA TYR A 38 -21.68 2.08 6.09
C TYR A 38 -21.38 2.88 4.84
N ASN A 39 -20.12 2.81 4.46
CA ASN A 39 -19.70 3.35 3.20
C ASN A 39 -20.59 2.78 2.08
N LYS A 40 -21.32 3.65 1.39
CA LYS A 40 -22.27 3.25 0.35
C LYS A 40 -21.47 2.66 -0.80
N HIS A 41 -21.76 1.42 -1.14
CA HIS A 41 -21.14 0.78 -2.29
C HIS A 41 -21.51 1.54 -3.56
N LYS A 42 -20.52 2.07 -4.27
CA LYS A 42 -20.71 2.75 -5.54
C LYS A 42 -20.41 1.79 -6.68
N LYS A 43 -21.24 1.83 -7.73
CA LYS A 43 -20.96 1.08 -8.96
C LYS A 43 -19.80 1.74 -9.72
N VAL A 44 -18.89 0.94 -10.26
CA VAL A 44 -17.71 1.41 -11.01
C VAL A 44 -17.83 1.01 -12.48
N THR A 45 -18.02 2.01 -13.34
CA THR A 45 -18.11 1.82 -14.80
C THR A 45 -16.78 2.11 -15.50
N ASP A 46 -15.94 2.98 -14.92
CA ASP A 46 -14.71 3.44 -15.56
C ASP A 46 -13.55 2.46 -15.36
N PRO A 47 -12.96 1.89 -16.44
CA PRO A 47 -11.87 0.91 -16.31
C PRO A 47 -10.59 1.52 -15.74
N LYS A 48 -10.40 2.84 -15.86
CA LYS A 48 -9.25 3.56 -15.27
C LYS A 48 -9.19 3.43 -13.74
N ARG A 49 -10.33 3.23 -13.07
CA ARG A 49 -10.40 3.02 -11.62
C ARG A 49 -9.90 1.65 -11.16
N ALA A 50 -9.58 0.76 -12.10
CA ALA A 50 -8.91 -0.51 -11.79
C ALA A 50 -7.46 -0.31 -11.33
N ASP A 51 -6.83 0.81 -11.71
CA ASP A 51 -5.47 1.16 -11.29
C ASP A 51 -5.44 1.40 -9.77
N PRO A 52 -4.61 0.66 -9.01
CA PRO A 52 -4.46 0.86 -7.57
C PRO A 52 -4.08 2.29 -7.17
N GLU A 53 -3.44 3.05 -8.08
CA GLU A 53 -2.99 4.43 -7.85
C GLU A 53 -3.92 5.48 -8.46
N TYR A 54 -5.09 5.07 -8.97
CA TYR A 54 -6.03 5.99 -9.62
C TYR A 54 -6.39 7.18 -8.72
N PHE A 55 -6.78 6.91 -7.48
CA PHE A 55 -7.24 7.95 -6.56
C PHE A 55 -6.11 8.83 -6.06
N GLU A 56 -4.91 8.29 -5.91
CA GLU A 56 -3.69 9.04 -5.59
C GLU A 56 -3.33 10.01 -6.73
N LYS A 57 -3.42 9.54 -7.99
CA LYS A 57 -3.19 10.38 -9.17
C LYS A 57 -4.25 11.48 -9.31
N GLU A 58 -5.52 11.18 -9.03
CA GLU A 58 -6.58 12.18 -9.04
C GLU A 58 -6.42 13.20 -7.88
N ALA A 59 -6.01 12.75 -6.70
CA ALA A 59 -5.73 13.64 -5.57
C ALA A 59 -4.57 14.62 -5.87
N ALA A 60 -3.54 14.15 -6.58
CA ALA A 60 -2.41 14.99 -6.97
C ALA A 60 -2.79 16.11 -7.95
N LYS A 61 -3.83 15.91 -8.77
CA LYS A 61 -4.35 16.88 -9.75
C LYS A 61 -5.23 17.97 -9.12
N LEU A 62 -5.70 17.77 -7.89
CA LEU A 62 -6.57 18.75 -7.24
C LEU A 62 -5.84 20.08 -7.00
N PRO A 63 -6.50 21.23 -7.23
CA PRO A 63 -5.93 22.55 -6.99
C PRO A 63 -5.77 22.80 -5.48
N LEU A 64 -4.68 23.46 -5.07
CA LEU A 64 -4.47 23.89 -3.68
C LEU A 64 -5.27 25.18 -3.42
N ASP A 65 -6.57 25.06 -3.27
CA ASP A 65 -7.46 26.14 -2.87
C ASP A 65 -7.98 25.94 -1.42
N ASN A 66 -8.81 26.87 -0.94
CA ASN A 66 -9.43 26.76 0.40
C ASN A 66 -10.31 25.51 0.55
N HIS A 67 -10.75 24.89 -0.55
CA HIS A 67 -11.62 23.71 -0.57
C HIS A 67 -10.84 22.40 -0.81
N TYR A 68 -9.51 22.42 -0.83
CA TYR A 68 -8.68 21.26 -1.11
C TYR A 68 -8.97 20.07 -0.18
N LEU A 69 -9.14 20.34 1.12
CA LEU A 69 -9.46 19.31 2.11
C LEU A 69 -10.84 18.70 1.86
N ASP A 70 -11.84 19.52 1.49
CA ASP A 70 -13.18 19.04 1.17
C ASP A 70 -13.18 18.19 -0.10
N ALA A 71 -12.42 18.61 -1.12
CA ALA A 71 -12.22 17.84 -2.35
C ALA A 71 -11.55 16.49 -2.06
N LEU A 72 -10.53 16.45 -1.18
CA LEU A 72 -9.91 15.20 -0.73
C LEU A 72 -10.90 14.31 0.03
N VAL A 73 -11.75 14.89 0.89
CA VAL A 73 -12.78 14.13 1.60
C VAL A 73 -13.75 13.48 0.62
N LEU A 74 -14.23 14.24 -0.38
CA LEU A 74 -15.09 13.70 -1.43
C LEU A 74 -14.41 12.56 -2.19
N LEU A 75 -13.15 12.77 -2.60
CA LEU A 75 -12.36 11.75 -3.29
C LEU A 75 -12.18 10.49 -2.44
N TRP A 76 -11.91 10.63 -1.14
CA TRP A 76 -11.78 9.51 -0.22
C TRP A 76 -13.08 8.72 -0.10
N THR A 77 -14.23 9.40 0.02
CA THR A 77 -15.53 8.70 0.08
C THR A 77 -15.82 7.93 -1.21
N GLU A 78 -15.39 8.45 -2.36
CA GLU A 78 -15.47 7.75 -3.63
C GLU A 78 -14.50 6.58 -3.71
N LYS A 79 -13.25 6.75 -3.25
CA LYS A 79 -12.24 5.69 -3.17
C LYS A 79 -12.74 4.51 -2.37
N VAL A 80 -13.11 4.70 -1.11
CA VAL A 80 -13.54 3.57 -0.27
C VAL A 80 -14.86 2.99 -0.82
N GLY A 81 -15.74 3.83 -1.38
CA GLY A 81 -17.04 3.40 -1.91
C GLY A 81 -16.93 2.49 -3.14
N SER A 82 -15.90 2.73 -3.95
CA SER A 82 -15.56 1.96 -5.16
C SER A 82 -14.64 0.77 -4.90
N GLU A 83 -13.82 0.82 -3.84
CA GLU A 83 -12.81 -0.19 -3.48
C GLU A 83 -13.37 -1.61 -3.49
N ARG A 84 -14.58 -1.81 -2.95
CA ARG A 84 -15.18 -3.15 -2.89
C ARG A 84 -15.46 -3.74 -4.28
N GLU A 85 -15.92 -2.93 -5.23
CA GLU A 85 -16.14 -3.40 -6.60
C GLU A 85 -14.83 -3.55 -7.35
N VAL A 86 -13.88 -2.62 -7.17
CA VAL A 86 -12.53 -2.72 -7.75
C VAL A 86 -11.81 -3.98 -7.26
N MET A 87 -11.92 -4.32 -5.98
CA MET A 87 -11.32 -5.53 -5.41
C MET A 87 -11.89 -6.82 -6.02
N MET A 88 -13.16 -6.81 -6.41
CA MET A 88 -13.84 -7.96 -7.01
C MET A 88 -13.62 -8.04 -8.53
N LYS A 89 -13.82 -6.93 -9.26
CA LYS A 89 -13.80 -6.88 -10.73
C LYS A 89 -12.47 -6.42 -11.32
N GLY A 90 -11.69 -5.63 -10.58
CA GLY A 90 -10.44 -5.04 -11.06
C GLY A 90 -9.36 -6.08 -11.38
N SER A 91 -9.40 -7.25 -10.73
CA SER A 91 -8.42 -8.33 -10.98
C SER A 91 -8.57 -8.98 -12.38
N ASP A 92 -9.73 -8.88 -13.01
CA ASP A 92 -10.05 -9.58 -14.28
C ASP A 92 -10.42 -8.62 -15.41
N LYS A 93 -10.09 -7.33 -15.26
CA LYS A 93 -10.56 -6.27 -16.17
C LYS A 93 -12.09 -6.30 -16.35
N LEU A 94 -12.84 -6.80 -15.35
CA LEU A 94 -14.31 -6.90 -15.41
C LEU A 94 -15.01 -5.54 -15.21
N ILE A 95 -14.25 -4.49 -14.90
CA ILE A 95 -14.80 -3.13 -14.79
C ILE A 95 -15.20 -2.67 -16.20
N LYS A 96 -16.43 -2.13 -16.37
CA LYS A 96 -17.12 -1.82 -17.63
C LYS A 96 -17.74 -3.03 -18.35
N HIS A 97 -17.14 -4.20 -18.19
CA HIS A 97 -17.56 -5.39 -18.90
C HIS A 97 -18.71 -6.10 -18.19
N ASP A 98 -19.54 -6.78 -18.97
CA ASP A 98 -20.59 -7.64 -18.45
C ASP A 98 -19.98 -8.92 -17.86
N GLY A 99 -20.76 -9.64 -17.06
CA GLY A 99 -20.27 -10.84 -16.41
C GLY A 99 -19.83 -11.97 -17.37
N SER A 100 -20.18 -11.90 -18.66
CA SER A 100 -19.73 -12.86 -19.68
C SER A 100 -18.29 -12.62 -20.17
N TYR A 101 -17.71 -11.46 -19.86
CA TYR A 101 -16.39 -11.09 -20.38
C TYR A 101 -15.27 -12.03 -19.96
N GLY A 102 -14.55 -12.54 -20.96
CA GLY A 102 -13.47 -13.51 -20.79
C GLY A 102 -13.95 -14.94 -20.51
N LEU A 103 -15.26 -15.20 -20.50
CA LEU A 103 -15.76 -16.57 -20.62
C LEU A 103 -15.80 -16.96 -22.10
N PRO A 104 -15.45 -18.19 -22.46
CA PRO A 104 -15.65 -18.71 -23.80
C PRO A 104 -17.13 -18.73 -24.17
N ASP A 105 -17.41 -18.48 -25.46
CA ASP A 105 -18.74 -18.65 -26.03
C ASP A 105 -19.05 -20.14 -26.15
N LEU A 106 -19.86 -20.66 -25.22
CA LEU A 106 -20.24 -22.06 -25.21
C LEU A 106 -21.28 -22.34 -26.28
N ASP A 107 -20.99 -23.35 -27.09
CA ASP A 107 -22.01 -24.01 -27.90
C ASP A 107 -22.92 -24.84 -26.98
N LYS A 108 -24.14 -24.33 -26.77
CA LYS A 108 -25.14 -24.94 -25.89
C LYS A 108 -25.68 -26.27 -26.44
N SER A 109 -25.49 -26.53 -27.74
CA SER A 109 -25.91 -27.78 -28.37
C SER A 109 -24.99 -28.96 -28.04
N LYS A 110 -23.73 -28.67 -27.62
CA LYS A 110 -22.78 -29.70 -27.21
C LYS A 110 -23.36 -30.55 -26.06
N PRO A 111 -23.04 -31.85 -26.03
CA PRO A 111 -23.43 -32.71 -24.92
C PRO A 111 -22.76 -32.23 -23.63
N ARG A 112 -23.42 -32.47 -22.50
CA ARG A 112 -22.83 -32.20 -21.18
C ARG A 112 -21.55 -33.01 -21.01
N LEU A 113 -20.60 -32.47 -20.25
CA LEU A 113 -19.27 -33.05 -20.07
C LEU A 113 -19.28 -34.54 -19.68
N LYS A 114 -20.21 -34.95 -18.83
CA LYS A 114 -20.34 -36.36 -18.37
C LYS A 114 -20.72 -37.34 -19.48
N TYR A 115 -21.36 -36.86 -20.54
CA TYR A 115 -21.90 -37.66 -21.63
C TYR A 115 -21.12 -37.49 -22.94
N GLU A 116 -20.04 -36.71 -22.94
CA GLU A 116 -19.25 -36.41 -24.14
C GLU A 116 -18.55 -37.64 -24.71
N SER A 117 -18.10 -38.56 -23.85
CA SER A 117 -17.44 -39.81 -24.24
C SER A 117 -18.42 -40.95 -24.54
N VAL A 118 -19.73 -40.70 -24.54
CA VAL A 118 -20.74 -41.75 -24.77
C VAL A 118 -21.01 -41.88 -26.27
N ASP A 119 -20.52 -42.96 -26.88
CA ASP A 119 -20.68 -43.21 -28.32
C ASP A 119 -22.14 -43.37 -28.74
N LEU A 120 -22.99 -43.92 -27.86
CA LEU A 120 -24.44 -44.07 -28.09
C LEU A 120 -25.14 -42.73 -28.39
N LEU A 121 -24.59 -41.62 -27.92
CA LEU A 121 -25.18 -40.30 -28.14
C LEU A 121 -24.94 -39.78 -29.55
N LYS A 122 -23.95 -40.31 -30.29
CA LYS A 122 -23.67 -39.95 -31.68
C LYS A 122 -24.79 -40.43 -32.61
N ASP A 123 -25.29 -41.65 -32.37
CA ASP A 123 -26.32 -42.30 -33.18
C ASP A 123 -27.75 -42.01 -32.69
N ALA A 124 -27.89 -41.37 -31.53
CA ALA A 124 -29.18 -41.03 -30.94
C ALA A 124 -29.98 -40.03 -31.81
N PRO A 125 -31.33 -40.10 -31.78
CA PRO A 125 -32.18 -39.12 -32.45
C PRO A 125 -31.99 -37.72 -31.86
N GLU A 126 -32.25 -36.69 -32.66
CA GLU A 126 -31.97 -35.29 -32.32
C GLU A 126 -32.68 -34.83 -31.03
N SER A 127 -33.89 -35.35 -30.77
CA SER A 127 -34.62 -35.10 -29.53
C SER A 127 -33.84 -35.55 -28.30
N VAL A 128 -33.18 -36.70 -28.36
CA VAL A 128 -32.36 -37.24 -27.27
C VAL A 128 -31.07 -36.44 -27.13
N LYS A 129 -30.39 -36.11 -28.24
CA LYS A 129 -29.20 -35.24 -28.22
C LYS A 129 -29.49 -33.89 -27.55
N LYS A 130 -30.64 -33.29 -27.84
CA LYS A 130 -31.10 -32.05 -27.24
C LYS A 130 -31.31 -32.16 -25.72
N ILE A 131 -31.86 -33.27 -25.21
CA ILE A 131 -32.03 -33.48 -23.76
C ILE A 131 -30.68 -33.53 -23.03
N PHE A 132 -29.68 -34.16 -23.65
CA PHE A 132 -28.33 -34.29 -23.11
C PHE A 132 -27.41 -33.12 -23.45
N SER A 133 -27.91 -32.08 -24.12
CA SER A 133 -27.14 -30.88 -24.40
C SER A 133 -26.93 -30.03 -23.14
N ILE A 134 -25.98 -29.10 -23.22
CA ILE A 134 -25.71 -28.11 -22.16
C ILE A 134 -26.92 -27.17 -21.98
N GLU A 135 -27.67 -26.89 -23.03
CA GLU A 135 -28.87 -26.03 -22.98
C GLU A 135 -29.92 -26.53 -21.99
N PHE A 136 -30.20 -27.84 -22.01
CA PHE A 136 -31.15 -28.49 -21.08
C PHE A 136 -30.48 -28.95 -19.78
N GLY A 137 -29.22 -28.57 -19.61
CA GLY A 137 -28.39 -28.86 -18.44
C GLY A 137 -28.70 -28.05 -17.21
N GLU A 138 -28.09 -28.45 -16.11
CA GLU A 138 -28.06 -27.62 -14.91
C GLU A 138 -27.03 -26.51 -15.07
N ARG A 139 -27.12 -25.46 -14.24
CA ARG A 139 -26.10 -24.41 -14.18
C ARG A 139 -24.67 -24.97 -13.98
N ARG A 140 -24.56 -26.09 -13.26
CA ARG A 140 -23.30 -26.80 -13.05
C ARG A 140 -22.71 -27.30 -14.36
N ASP A 141 -23.53 -27.83 -15.27
CA ASP A 141 -23.07 -28.34 -16.57
C ASP A 141 -22.46 -27.23 -17.42
N ILE A 142 -23.08 -26.04 -17.43
CA ILE A 142 -22.54 -24.83 -18.08
C ILE A 142 -21.20 -24.43 -17.44
N THR A 143 -21.13 -24.46 -16.11
CA THR A 143 -19.91 -24.10 -15.37
C THR A 143 -18.77 -25.08 -15.68
N ASP A 144 -19.09 -26.37 -15.76
CA ASP A 144 -18.10 -27.41 -16.05
C ASP A 144 -17.62 -27.34 -17.50
N ALA A 145 -18.48 -26.96 -18.44
CA ALA A 145 -18.09 -26.67 -19.83
C ALA A 145 -17.14 -25.46 -19.93
N TRP A 146 -17.46 -24.34 -19.26
CA TRP A 146 -16.57 -23.18 -19.20
C TRP A 146 -15.22 -23.49 -18.58
N LYS A 147 -15.19 -24.26 -17.48
CA LYS A 147 -13.94 -24.70 -16.85
C LYS A 147 -13.08 -25.47 -17.84
N ARG A 148 -13.67 -26.43 -18.55
CA ARG A 148 -12.95 -27.26 -19.50
C ARG A 148 -12.35 -26.45 -20.63
N GLU A 149 -13.12 -25.61 -21.31
CA GLU A 149 -12.60 -24.80 -22.44
C GLU A 149 -11.50 -23.82 -21.98
N LEU A 150 -11.65 -23.21 -20.80
CA LEU A 150 -10.61 -22.34 -20.25
C LEU A 150 -9.34 -23.11 -19.87
N ILE A 151 -9.46 -24.30 -19.26
CA ILE A 151 -8.32 -25.16 -18.93
C ILE A 151 -7.60 -25.58 -20.22
N GLU A 152 -8.35 -26.06 -21.22
CA GLU A 152 -7.81 -26.47 -22.53
C GLU A 152 -7.07 -25.32 -23.23
N SER A 153 -7.53 -24.07 -23.10
CA SER A 153 -6.87 -22.90 -23.71
C SER A 153 -5.47 -22.60 -23.15
N VAL A 154 -5.18 -23.00 -21.91
CA VAL A 154 -3.92 -22.67 -21.23
C VAL A 154 -3.03 -23.91 -21.06
N ASN A 155 -3.60 -25.11 -21.08
CA ASN A 155 -2.88 -26.37 -20.89
C ASN A 155 -1.74 -26.59 -21.90
N LYS A 156 -0.67 -27.23 -21.43
CA LYS A 156 0.45 -27.66 -22.29
C LYS A 156 0.16 -28.99 -22.97
N HIS A 157 -0.55 -29.89 -22.29
CA HIS A 157 -0.91 -31.21 -22.80
C HIS A 157 -2.36 -31.57 -22.42
N LYS A 158 -2.94 -32.55 -23.14
CA LYS A 158 -4.35 -32.95 -23.00
C LYS A 158 -4.73 -33.39 -21.58
N PHE A 159 -3.82 -34.07 -20.88
CA PHE A 159 -4.05 -34.62 -19.55
C PHE A 159 -3.55 -33.71 -18.40
N ASP A 160 -3.29 -32.44 -18.68
CA ASP A 160 -2.78 -31.51 -17.68
C ASP A 160 -3.93 -31.01 -16.80
N SER A 161 -4.09 -31.59 -15.61
CA SER A 161 -5.12 -31.17 -14.66
C SER A 161 -4.59 -30.40 -13.47
N ASP A 162 -3.29 -30.50 -13.16
CA ASP A 162 -2.71 -30.06 -11.89
C ASP A 162 -1.63 -28.98 -12.02
N SER A 163 -1.24 -28.60 -13.25
CA SER A 163 -0.33 -27.47 -13.45
C SER A 163 -0.89 -26.16 -12.89
N TYR A 164 0.01 -25.20 -12.63
CA TYR A 164 -0.39 -23.88 -12.19
C TYR A 164 -1.31 -23.20 -13.20
N GLN A 165 -1.03 -23.38 -14.50
CA GLN A 165 -1.84 -22.93 -15.63
C GLN A 165 -3.28 -23.44 -15.53
N ALA A 166 -3.44 -24.77 -15.40
CA ALA A 166 -4.75 -25.41 -15.29
C ALA A 166 -5.52 -24.93 -14.05
N LYS A 167 -4.84 -24.85 -12.90
CA LYS A 167 -5.44 -24.35 -11.65
C LYS A 167 -5.84 -22.88 -11.74
N ILE A 168 -5.06 -22.03 -12.41
CA ILE A 168 -5.37 -20.62 -12.64
C ILE A 168 -6.59 -20.49 -13.56
N ALA A 169 -6.65 -21.26 -14.65
CA ALA A 169 -7.79 -21.27 -15.56
C ALA A 169 -9.06 -21.74 -14.86
N TRP A 170 -8.99 -22.82 -14.08
CA TRP A 170 -10.08 -23.32 -13.25
C TRP A 170 -10.59 -22.27 -12.25
N ALA A 171 -9.68 -21.63 -11.52
CA ALA A 171 -10.04 -20.58 -10.56
C ALA A 171 -10.70 -19.40 -11.25
N THR A 172 -10.21 -19.01 -12.43
CA THR A 172 -10.76 -17.92 -13.24
C THR A 172 -12.17 -18.21 -13.75
N ALA A 173 -12.41 -19.43 -14.25
CA ALA A 173 -13.74 -19.87 -14.65
C ALA A 173 -14.75 -19.75 -13.50
N LEU A 174 -14.37 -20.21 -12.29
CA LEU A 174 -15.22 -20.11 -11.11
C LEU A 174 -15.47 -18.67 -10.66
N ILE A 175 -14.44 -17.83 -10.63
CA ILE A 175 -14.57 -16.41 -10.26
C ILE A 175 -15.53 -15.69 -11.20
N ARG A 176 -15.38 -15.86 -12.52
CA ARG A 176 -16.26 -15.25 -13.53
C ARG A 176 -17.69 -15.73 -13.39
N HIS A 177 -17.87 -17.05 -13.32
CA HIS A 177 -19.19 -17.65 -13.15
C HIS A 177 -19.92 -17.18 -11.88
N TRP A 178 -19.23 -17.15 -10.75
CA TRP A 178 -19.81 -16.69 -9.49
C TRP A 178 -20.03 -15.18 -9.48
N THR A 179 -19.22 -14.40 -10.18
CA THR A 179 -19.43 -12.96 -10.37
C THR A 179 -20.72 -12.71 -11.15
N MET A 180 -20.95 -13.43 -12.26
CA MET A 180 -22.22 -13.40 -12.99
C MET A 180 -23.41 -13.76 -12.09
N LEU A 181 -23.27 -14.83 -11.29
CA LEU A 181 -24.33 -15.26 -10.38
C LEU A 181 -24.62 -14.18 -9.32
N ALA A 182 -23.58 -13.58 -8.75
CA ALA A 182 -23.73 -12.52 -7.77
C ALA A 182 -24.48 -11.31 -8.37
N GLU A 183 -24.20 -10.94 -9.61
CA GLU A 183 -24.91 -9.87 -10.32
C GLU A 183 -26.38 -10.21 -10.57
N GLN A 184 -26.68 -11.43 -11.02
CA GLN A 184 -28.05 -11.92 -11.20
C GLN A 184 -28.84 -11.92 -9.89
N MET A 185 -28.23 -12.39 -8.79
CA MET A 185 -28.84 -12.38 -7.46
C MET A 185 -29.07 -10.96 -6.94
N MET A 186 -28.11 -10.05 -7.18
CA MET A 186 -28.23 -8.64 -6.80
C MET A 186 -29.32 -7.89 -7.59
N ALA A 187 -29.58 -8.30 -8.83
CA ALA A 187 -30.66 -7.76 -9.65
C ALA A 187 -32.04 -8.16 -9.10
N ALA A 188 -32.18 -9.40 -8.64
CA ALA A 188 -33.42 -9.88 -8.03
C ALA A 188 -33.62 -9.36 -6.59
N ASN A 189 -32.53 -9.31 -5.80
CA ASN A 189 -32.55 -8.87 -4.42
C ASN A 189 -31.40 -7.89 -4.16
N PRO A 190 -31.66 -6.65 -3.68
CA PRO A 190 -30.60 -5.66 -3.49
C PRO A 190 -29.63 -6.01 -2.34
N LYS A 191 -29.95 -7.04 -1.54
CA LYS A 191 -29.05 -7.57 -0.51
C LYS A 191 -27.97 -8.43 -1.13
N LYS A 192 -26.71 -8.15 -0.77
CA LYS A 192 -25.56 -8.88 -1.29
C LYS A 192 -25.53 -10.33 -0.76
N PRO A 193 -25.27 -11.34 -1.61
CA PRO A 193 -25.10 -12.71 -1.17
C PRO A 193 -23.70 -12.87 -0.53
N THR A 194 -23.59 -12.55 0.77
CA THR A 194 -22.32 -12.54 1.52
C THR A 194 -21.55 -13.87 1.42
N TRP A 195 -22.26 -14.99 1.47
CA TRP A 195 -21.67 -16.34 1.36
C TRP A 195 -20.96 -16.55 0.01
N LEU A 196 -21.51 -16.00 -1.08
CA LEU A 196 -20.96 -16.13 -2.43
C LEU A 196 -19.80 -15.15 -2.63
N THR A 197 -19.96 -13.90 -2.20
CA THR A 197 -18.89 -12.90 -2.32
C THR A 197 -17.65 -13.29 -1.52
N HIS A 198 -17.85 -13.86 -0.31
CA HIS A 198 -16.73 -14.38 0.49
C HIS A 198 -15.99 -15.51 -0.25
N ARG A 199 -16.71 -16.42 -0.89
CA ARG A 199 -16.11 -17.51 -1.67
C ARG A 199 -15.34 -17.01 -2.88
N ILE A 200 -15.85 -15.98 -3.57
CA ILE A 200 -15.15 -15.30 -4.67
C ILE A 200 -13.82 -14.71 -4.18
N PHE A 201 -13.81 -14.06 -3.00
CA PHE A 201 -12.57 -13.52 -2.43
C PHE A 201 -11.54 -14.60 -2.09
N LEU A 202 -11.97 -15.75 -1.54
CA LEU A 202 -11.07 -16.88 -1.30
C LEU A 202 -10.46 -17.40 -2.60
N MET A 203 -11.26 -17.52 -3.67
CA MET A 203 -10.78 -17.94 -4.98
C MET A 203 -9.85 -16.91 -5.62
N LEU A 204 -10.12 -15.61 -5.48
CA LEU A 204 -9.22 -14.55 -5.91
C LEU A 204 -7.87 -14.64 -5.19
N GLY A 205 -7.87 -14.85 -3.87
CA GLY A 205 -6.66 -15.07 -3.08
C GLY A 205 -5.87 -16.30 -3.53
N TYR A 206 -6.56 -17.42 -3.74
CA TYR A 206 -5.97 -18.65 -4.26
C TYR A 206 -5.32 -18.43 -5.63
N ARG A 207 -6.03 -17.81 -6.58
CA ARG A 207 -5.49 -17.51 -7.91
C ARG A 207 -4.30 -16.55 -7.86
N ARG A 208 -4.33 -15.51 -7.02
CA ARG A 208 -3.19 -14.59 -6.84
C ARG A 208 -1.94 -15.32 -6.34
N LYS A 209 -2.11 -16.28 -5.42
CA LYS A 209 -1.01 -17.14 -4.96
C LYS A 209 -0.43 -17.96 -6.12
N LEU A 210 -1.28 -18.58 -6.93
CA LEU A 210 -0.82 -19.36 -8.09
C LEU A 210 -0.12 -18.50 -9.15
N LEU A 211 -0.65 -17.32 -9.46
CA LEU A 211 -0.03 -16.38 -10.41
C LEU A 211 1.36 -15.94 -9.94
N ARG A 212 1.54 -15.74 -8.62
CA ARG A 212 2.86 -15.45 -8.06
C ARG A 212 3.83 -16.63 -8.24
N LEU A 213 3.40 -17.85 -7.90
CA LEU A 213 4.22 -19.05 -8.06
C LEU A 213 4.59 -19.31 -9.52
N LEU A 214 3.63 -19.13 -10.44
CA LEU A 214 3.87 -19.27 -11.87
C LEU A 214 4.91 -18.25 -12.36
N ARG A 215 4.80 -16.98 -11.94
CA ARG A 215 5.78 -15.94 -12.30
C ARG A 215 7.18 -16.24 -11.78
N GLU A 216 7.29 -16.80 -10.58
CA GLU A 216 8.57 -17.20 -9.98
C GLU A 216 9.21 -18.38 -10.74
N GLN A 217 8.40 -19.29 -11.29
CA GLN A 217 8.88 -20.46 -12.01
C GLN A 217 9.15 -20.18 -13.50
N ASP A 218 8.23 -19.51 -14.20
CA ASP A 218 8.24 -19.29 -15.64
C ASP A 218 7.52 -17.99 -16.01
N THR A 219 8.30 -16.96 -16.33
CA THR A 219 7.78 -15.63 -16.68
C THR A 219 7.08 -15.61 -18.04
N ALA A 220 7.55 -16.40 -19.01
CA ALA A 220 6.97 -16.43 -20.34
C ALA A 220 5.58 -17.07 -20.33
N GLU A 221 5.44 -18.18 -19.60
CA GLU A 221 4.14 -18.82 -19.39
C GLU A 221 3.19 -17.93 -18.58
N PHE A 222 3.71 -17.21 -17.59
CA PHE A 222 2.93 -16.24 -16.83
C PHE A 222 2.29 -15.18 -17.73
N GLU A 223 3.06 -14.55 -18.61
CA GLU A 223 2.56 -13.54 -19.56
C GLU A 223 1.52 -14.15 -20.52
N ARG A 224 1.81 -15.34 -21.08
CA ARG A 224 0.87 -16.07 -21.94
C ARG A 224 -0.47 -16.33 -21.25
N VAL A 225 -0.44 -16.78 -19.99
CA VAL A 225 -1.66 -17.06 -19.21
C VAL A 225 -2.46 -15.78 -18.95
N LEU A 226 -1.80 -14.67 -18.62
CA LEU A 226 -2.49 -13.39 -18.43
C LEU A 226 -3.19 -12.92 -19.70
N ASP A 227 -2.55 -13.10 -20.86
CA ASP A 227 -3.08 -12.68 -22.15
C ASP A 227 -4.22 -13.58 -22.64
N VAL A 228 -4.09 -14.90 -22.51
CA VAL A 228 -5.16 -15.85 -22.89
C VAL A 228 -6.37 -15.65 -21.99
N LEU A 229 -6.16 -15.63 -20.68
CA LEU A 229 -7.26 -15.51 -19.73
C LEU A 229 -7.75 -14.07 -19.55
N LYS A 230 -7.09 -13.05 -20.12
CA LYS A 230 -7.44 -11.62 -19.97
C LYS A 230 -7.46 -11.15 -18.50
N ILE A 231 -6.47 -11.56 -17.71
CA ILE A 231 -6.36 -11.22 -16.28
C ILE A 231 -5.54 -9.93 -16.12
N ALA A 232 -5.92 -9.05 -15.19
CA ALA A 232 -5.09 -7.93 -14.76
C ALA A 232 -4.31 -8.31 -13.49
N TYR A 233 -3.01 -8.52 -13.63
CA TYR A 233 -2.16 -8.84 -12.49
C TYR A 233 -1.59 -7.58 -11.84
N ASN A 234 -2.05 -7.30 -10.63
CA ASN A 234 -1.54 -6.21 -9.79
C ASN A 234 -0.88 -6.82 -8.54
N ILE A 235 0.35 -6.40 -8.22
CA ILE A 235 1.02 -6.82 -6.99
C ILE A 235 0.35 -6.08 -5.82
N PRO A 236 -0.24 -6.79 -4.84
CA PRO A 236 -0.77 -6.12 -3.66
C PRO A 236 0.40 -5.49 -2.91
N LYS A 237 0.38 -4.15 -2.77
CA LYS A 237 1.27 -3.46 -1.83
C LYS A 237 0.94 -3.99 -0.43
N GLN A 238 1.97 -4.23 0.39
CA GLN A 238 1.73 -4.56 1.81
C GLN A 238 0.80 -3.49 2.39
N PRO A 239 -0.24 -3.87 3.15
CA PRO A 239 -1.13 -2.89 3.74
C PRO A 239 -0.31 -2.05 4.72
N GLU A 240 0.13 -0.87 4.26
CA GLU A 240 0.38 0.26 5.15
C GLU A 240 -0.91 0.42 5.98
N HIS A 241 -0.80 0.66 7.29
CA HIS A 241 -1.93 0.72 8.22
C HIS A 241 -3.20 1.28 7.56
N VAL A 242 -4.34 0.60 7.73
CA VAL A 242 -5.62 0.97 7.08
C VAL A 242 -5.81 2.48 7.20
N LYS A 243 -5.59 3.19 6.09
CA LYS A 243 -5.56 4.65 6.12
C LYS A 243 -6.98 5.12 6.37
N THR A 244 -7.24 5.56 7.61
CA THR A 244 -8.46 6.30 7.94
C THR A 244 -8.56 7.52 7.03
N ARG A 245 -9.77 8.09 6.85
CA ARG A 245 -9.96 9.31 6.05
C ARG A 245 -8.92 10.38 6.38
N LYS A 246 -8.71 10.62 7.69
CA LYS A 246 -7.74 11.57 8.20
C LYS A 246 -6.32 11.22 7.73
N ALA A 247 -5.86 10.00 7.99
CA ALA A 247 -4.51 9.55 7.63
C ALA A 247 -4.27 9.58 6.10
N TRP A 248 -5.27 9.24 5.30
CA TRP A 248 -5.16 9.29 3.84
C TRP A 248 -5.06 10.74 3.33
N SER A 249 -5.93 11.65 3.81
CA SER A 249 -5.89 13.06 3.45
C SER A 249 -4.61 13.75 3.90
N GLU A 250 -4.13 13.47 5.12
CA GLU A 250 -2.85 13.98 5.64
C GLU A 250 -1.68 13.51 4.78
N HIS A 251 -1.66 12.23 4.40
CA HIS A 251 -0.62 11.68 3.54
C HIS A 251 -0.60 12.32 2.15
N GLN A 252 -1.78 12.53 1.53
CA GLN A 252 -1.87 13.23 0.24
C GLN A 252 -1.41 14.68 0.35
N LEU A 253 -1.80 15.37 1.42
CA LEU A 253 -1.34 16.74 1.69
C LEU A 253 0.18 16.80 1.90
N GLN A 254 0.74 15.88 2.68
CA GLN A 254 2.19 15.80 2.91
C GLN A 254 2.96 15.59 1.61
N GLN A 255 2.56 14.62 0.79
CA GLN A 255 3.17 14.40 -0.53
C GLN A 255 3.11 15.67 -1.39
N ARG A 256 1.97 16.37 -1.38
CA ARG A 256 1.78 17.57 -2.19
C ARG A 256 2.62 18.74 -1.71
N VAL A 257 2.72 18.93 -0.39
CA VAL A 257 3.58 19.94 0.26
C VAL A 257 5.04 19.65 -0.03
N GLU A 258 5.47 18.40 0.06
CA GLU A 258 6.86 18.02 -0.21
C GLU A 258 7.25 18.29 -1.66
N ALA A 259 6.38 17.92 -2.62
CA ALA A 259 6.60 18.23 -4.03
C ALA A 259 6.68 19.75 -4.31
N GLU A 260 5.94 20.56 -3.57
CA GLU A 260 5.97 22.02 -3.71
C GLU A 260 7.26 22.62 -3.12
N LYS A 261 7.69 22.13 -1.95
CA LYS A 261 8.98 22.47 -1.36
C LYS A 261 10.14 22.10 -2.28
N GLU A 262 10.14 20.90 -2.84
CA GLU A 262 11.18 20.45 -3.78
C GLU A 262 11.24 21.35 -5.01
N ARG A 263 10.08 21.71 -5.58
CA ARG A 263 10.01 22.65 -6.71
C ARG A 263 10.61 24.01 -6.35
N ARG A 264 10.20 24.63 -5.23
CA ARG A 264 10.74 25.91 -4.78
C ARG A 264 12.23 25.85 -4.49
N LEU A 265 12.69 24.73 -3.91
CA LEU A 265 14.10 24.52 -3.61
C LEU A 265 14.92 24.37 -4.89
N GLN A 266 14.38 23.71 -5.92
CA GLN A 266 14.99 23.61 -7.25
C GLN A 266 15.09 24.99 -7.90
N GLU A 267 14.00 25.76 -7.92
CA GLU A 267 13.98 27.14 -8.45
C GLU A 267 15.06 27.99 -7.76
N LEU A 268 15.11 27.99 -6.43
CA LEU A 268 16.11 28.72 -5.66
C LEU A 268 17.54 28.18 -5.88
N HIS A 269 17.70 26.87 -6.06
CA HIS A 269 19.00 26.27 -6.38
C HIS A 269 19.50 26.74 -7.76
N GLU A 270 18.63 26.81 -8.75
CA GLU A 270 18.93 27.32 -10.09
C GLU A 270 19.31 28.80 -10.04
N GLU A 271 18.54 29.64 -9.34
CA GLU A 271 18.83 31.07 -9.15
C GLU A 271 20.18 31.30 -8.45
N LEU A 272 20.51 30.51 -7.42
CA LEU A 272 21.79 30.62 -6.73
C LEU A 272 22.95 30.11 -7.58
N LYS A 273 22.71 29.12 -8.43
CA LYS A 273 23.72 28.57 -9.34
C LYS A 273 24.12 29.59 -10.41
N THR A 274 23.18 30.34 -10.97
CA THR A 274 23.47 31.34 -12.01
C THR A 274 24.39 32.46 -11.51
N GLY A 275 24.29 32.85 -10.24
CA GLY A 275 25.15 33.88 -9.63
C GLY A 275 26.34 33.34 -8.84
N ARG A 276 26.61 32.03 -8.88
CA ARG A 276 27.63 31.40 -8.03
C ARG A 276 29.04 31.77 -8.45
N ASP A 277 29.35 31.64 -9.73
CA ASP A 277 30.72 31.80 -10.24
C ASP A 277 31.22 33.23 -10.07
N GLU A 278 30.34 34.21 -10.28
CA GLU A 278 30.64 35.63 -10.07
C GLU A 278 30.92 35.94 -8.59
N LYS A 279 30.10 35.41 -7.68
CA LYS A 279 30.29 35.59 -6.23
C LYS A 279 31.56 34.90 -5.74
N VAL A 280 31.83 33.68 -6.20
CA VAL A 280 33.07 32.95 -5.87
C VAL A 280 34.29 33.72 -6.37
N ALA A 281 34.26 34.22 -7.61
CA ALA A 281 35.36 35.01 -8.16
C ALA A 281 35.57 36.34 -7.39
N ALA A 282 34.50 36.98 -6.89
CA ALA A 282 34.60 38.17 -6.06
C ALA A 282 35.24 37.85 -4.69
N ILE A 283 34.79 36.78 -4.04
CA ILE A 283 35.34 36.30 -2.76
C ILE A 283 36.83 35.92 -2.92
N ASP A 284 37.19 35.21 -3.98
CA ASP A 284 38.58 34.80 -4.24
C ASP A 284 39.50 36.02 -4.42
N LYS A 285 39.01 37.12 -5.00
CA LYS A 285 39.77 38.37 -5.12
C LYS A 285 39.96 39.04 -3.76
N GLU A 286 38.92 39.09 -2.94
CA GLU A 286 38.98 39.68 -1.60
C GLU A 286 39.91 38.89 -0.67
N VAL A 287 39.83 37.56 -0.70
CA VAL A 287 40.73 36.67 0.05
C VAL A 287 42.19 36.85 -0.37
N LYS A 288 42.47 37.01 -1.67
CA LYS A 288 43.83 37.31 -2.16
C LYS A 288 44.33 38.65 -1.63
N ALA A 289 43.52 39.70 -1.69
CA ALA A 289 43.89 41.02 -1.19
C ALA A 289 44.21 40.98 0.33
N LEU A 290 43.37 40.32 1.13
CA LEU A 290 43.58 40.16 2.57
C LEU A 290 44.85 39.34 2.87
N ASN A 291 45.14 38.28 2.11
CA ASN A 291 46.38 37.53 2.25
C ASN A 291 47.62 38.37 1.94
N ASP A 292 47.56 39.23 0.92
CA ASP A 292 48.65 40.14 0.58
C ASP A 292 48.88 41.18 1.70
N GLU A 293 47.81 41.71 2.29
CA GLU A 293 47.89 42.60 3.46
C GLU A 293 48.46 41.89 4.68
N MET A 294 47.97 40.68 4.98
CA MET A 294 48.49 39.85 6.07
C MET A 294 49.98 39.58 5.91
N ASN A 295 50.44 39.24 4.70
CA ASN A 295 51.85 39.03 4.40
C ASN A 295 52.69 40.31 4.58
N LYS A 296 52.15 41.49 4.21
CA LYS A 296 52.82 42.78 4.45
C LYS A 296 52.92 43.09 5.95
N ILE A 297 51.86 42.84 6.71
CA ILE A 297 51.85 43.05 8.17
C ILE A 297 52.81 42.08 8.85
N SER A 298 52.81 40.80 8.46
CA SER A 298 53.74 39.79 8.97
C SER A 298 55.19 40.22 8.74
N LYS A 299 55.53 40.66 7.53
CA LYS A 299 56.86 41.19 7.22
C LYS A 299 57.24 42.38 8.10
N LYS A 300 56.33 43.34 8.29
CA LYS A 300 56.56 44.48 9.19
C LYS A 300 56.75 44.06 10.64
N LEU A 301 55.96 43.11 11.13
CA LEU A 301 56.11 42.57 12.49
C LEU A 301 57.44 41.85 12.65
N ASP A 302 57.87 41.08 11.65
CA ASP A 302 59.18 40.44 11.65
C ASP A 302 60.32 41.45 11.63
N GLU A 303 60.21 42.53 10.84
CA GLU A 303 61.16 43.65 10.84
C GLU A 303 61.24 44.35 12.21
N ILE A 304 60.09 44.61 12.86
CA ILE A 304 60.03 45.18 14.21
C ILE A 304 60.65 44.23 15.24
N ALA A 305 60.33 42.93 15.17
CA ALA A 305 60.87 41.93 16.09
C ALA A 305 62.40 41.76 15.95
N ILE A 306 62.94 41.94 14.75
CA ILE A 306 64.38 42.00 14.50
C ILE A 306 64.98 43.28 15.11
N PHE A 307 64.33 44.43 14.95
CA PHE A 307 64.78 45.71 15.50
C PHE A 307 64.79 45.74 17.04
N GLU A 308 63.75 45.18 17.68
CA GLU A 308 63.63 45.09 19.14
C GLU A 308 64.57 44.03 19.76
N GLY A 309 65.25 43.23 18.94
CA GLY A 309 66.18 42.18 19.38
C GLY A 309 65.50 40.89 19.85
N THR A 310 64.18 40.79 19.70
CA THR A 310 63.38 39.61 20.08
C THR A 310 63.56 38.44 19.09
N LYS A 311 63.87 38.73 17.82
CA LYS A 311 64.21 37.75 16.77
C LYS A 311 65.57 38.07 16.13
N VAL A 312 66.31 37.04 15.74
CA VAL A 312 67.61 37.21 15.06
C VAL A 312 67.39 37.24 13.54
N ALA A 313 67.97 38.22 12.84
CA ALA A 313 67.96 38.26 11.37
C ALA A 313 68.83 37.13 10.79
N ASN A 314 68.38 36.50 9.70
CA ASN A 314 69.12 35.45 8.97
C ASN A 314 69.43 34.17 9.78
N VAL A 315 68.45 33.59 10.47
CA VAL A 315 68.58 32.22 10.99
C VAL A 315 68.58 31.25 9.79
N VAL A 316 69.77 30.78 9.41
CA VAL A 316 69.93 29.77 8.36
C VAL A 316 69.75 28.38 8.99
N GLY A 317 68.58 27.79 8.75
CA GLY A 317 68.24 26.43 9.17
C GLY A 317 67.12 26.38 10.22
N GLU A 318 66.17 25.46 10.03
CA GLU A 318 65.25 25.07 11.11
C GLU A 318 66.05 24.31 12.17
N TYR A 319 66.07 24.80 13.41
CA TYR A 319 66.54 23.99 14.54
C TYR A 319 65.58 22.81 14.69
N LYS A 320 65.98 21.65 14.15
CA LYS A 320 65.33 20.39 14.46
C LYS A 320 65.93 19.92 15.79
N PRO A 321 65.16 19.90 16.89
CA PRO A 321 65.69 19.38 18.15
C PRO A 321 66.21 17.96 17.90
N LYS A 322 67.33 17.62 18.53
CA LYS A 322 67.88 16.26 18.45
C LYS A 322 67.02 15.36 19.31
N TRP A 323 65.86 14.96 18.78
CA TRP A 323 64.85 14.17 19.47
C TRP A 323 65.44 12.95 20.20
N VAL A 324 66.49 12.31 19.63
CA VAL A 324 67.14 11.12 20.23
C VAL A 324 68.00 11.47 21.45
N GLU A 325 68.79 12.55 21.39
CA GLU A 325 69.64 12.96 22.53
C GLU A 325 68.77 13.48 23.67
N GLU A 326 67.77 14.32 23.38
CA GLU A 326 66.84 14.87 24.38
C GLU A 326 65.99 13.78 25.04
N LEU A 327 65.48 12.78 24.30
CA LEU A 327 64.78 11.62 24.89
C LEU A 327 65.69 10.79 25.78
N SER A 328 66.94 10.60 25.39
CA SER A 328 67.90 9.83 26.19
C SER A 328 68.27 10.58 27.47
N GLU A 329 68.47 11.90 27.41
CA GLU A 329 68.72 12.71 28.59
C GLU A 329 67.50 12.81 29.50
N TYR A 330 66.29 12.89 28.92
CA TYR A 330 65.05 12.91 29.69
C TYR A 330 64.81 11.57 30.37
N ALA A 331 64.97 10.45 29.66
CA ALA A 331 64.85 9.11 30.23
C ALA A 331 65.91 8.83 31.29
N MET A 332 67.16 9.26 31.07
CA MET A 332 68.23 9.13 32.05
C MET A 332 68.00 10.01 33.28
N HIS A 333 67.54 11.25 33.12
CA HIS A 333 67.14 12.10 34.25
C HIS A 333 65.96 11.50 35.02
N ASP A 334 64.99 10.90 34.31
CA ASP A 334 63.86 10.20 34.91
C ASP A 334 64.36 9.06 35.80
N LEU A 335 65.25 8.22 35.27
CA LEU A 335 65.79 7.06 35.96
C LEU A 335 66.68 7.42 37.16
N LEU A 336 67.46 8.51 37.04
CA LEU A 336 68.43 8.95 38.06
C LEU A 336 67.81 9.80 39.16
N PHE A 337 66.82 10.64 38.83
CA PHE A 337 66.33 11.69 39.74
C PHE A 337 64.84 11.61 40.06
N GLN A 338 64.04 10.78 39.37
CA GLN A 338 62.69 10.52 39.89
C GLN A 338 62.77 9.63 41.13
N HIS A 339 62.25 10.15 42.23
CA HIS A 339 61.85 9.33 43.36
C HIS A 339 60.63 8.50 42.95
N HIS A 340 60.83 7.19 42.72
CA HIS A 340 59.73 6.26 42.50
C HIS A 340 58.82 6.35 43.73
N LYS A 341 57.55 6.65 43.50
CA LYS A 341 56.54 6.70 44.56
C LYS A 341 56.53 5.32 45.24
N PRO A 342 56.69 5.21 46.57
CA PRO A 342 56.72 3.90 47.22
C PRO A 342 55.41 3.18 46.91
N GLU A 343 55.51 1.95 46.40
CA GLU A 343 54.35 1.10 46.18
C GLU A 343 53.63 0.93 47.50
N THR A 344 52.44 1.53 47.62
CA THR A 344 51.52 1.18 48.70
C THR A 344 51.10 -0.26 48.44
N ARG A 345 51.69 -1.20 49.20
CA ARG A 345 51.23 -2.59 49.25
C ARG A 345 49.73 -2.55 49.60
N ALA A 346 48.89 -2.92 48.64
CA ALA A 346 47.51 -3.24 48.91
C ALA A 346 47.50 -4.51 49.77
N THR A 347 47.11 -4.36 51.04
CA THR A 347 46.53 -5.44 51.84
C THR A 347 45.03 -5.45 51.64
#